data_AF-A0A965C2I8-F1
#
_entry.id   AF-A0A965C2I8-F1
#
_cell.length_a   1.000
_cell.length_b   1.000
_cell.length_c   1.000
_cell.angle_alpha   90.00
_cell.angle_beta   90.00
_cell.angle_gamma   90.00
#
_symmetry.space_group_name_H-M   'P 1'
#
loop_
_entity.id
_entity.type
_entity.pdbx_description
1 polymer ?
#
loop_
_entity_poly.entity_id
_entity_poly.type
_entity_poly.pdbx_seq_one_letter_code
_entity_poly.pdbx_strand_id
1 'polypeptide(L)'
;MDFYLGLAQVIGIHSLLGLSAWCVLHTGQVSLAQGGFFAIGAYLAGMLTSMFQWPLGYALATGAVSACAVAIAIGFPALRIKGLMLVVATTAFAEIIRLFFFNFKWRVAGPEGLVGPDGSLGFGGIRYFPANGWSSFELNALIWSLVAMVMDLGRTRQPLGNDYRGNFRPGIFA
;
A
#
# COMPACT_ATOMS: atom_id res chain seq x y z
N MET A 1 21.59 11.76 -11.81
CA MET A 1 20.56 10.90 -12.44
C MET A 1 19.72 10.16 -11.40
N ASP A 2 20.32 9.78 -10.27
CA ASP A 2 19.69 8.97 -9.22
C ASP A 2 18.47 9.61 -8.56
N PHE A 3 18.43 10.95 -8.46
CA PHE A 3 17.26 11.67 -7.96
C PHE A 3 16.00 11.40 -8.80
N TYR A 4 16.10 11.48 -10.13
CA TYR A 4 14.97 11.22 -11.03
C TYR A 4 14.51 9.77 -10.96
N LEU A 5 15.44 8.83 -10.82
CA LEU A 5 15.12 7.41 -10.65
C LEU A 5 14.40 7.16 -9.32
N GLY A 6 14.85 7.78 -8.22
CA GLY A 6 14.17 7.72 -6.93
C GLY A 6 12.76 8.29 -6.99
N LEU A 7 12.59 9.45 -7.65
CA LEU A 7 11.26 10.03 -7.87
C LEU A 7 10.35 9.07 -8.66
N ALA A 8 10.87 8.47 -9.73
CA ALA A 8 10.13 7.52 -10.54
C ALA A 8 9.78 6.22 -9.79
N GLN A 9 10.61 5.77 -8.84
CA GLN A 9 10.29 4.65 -7.95
C GLN A 9 9.13 5.00 -7.02
N VAL A 10 9.16 6.19 -6.40
CA VAL A 10 8.07 6.67 -5.54
C VAL A 10 6.77 6.78 -6.32
N ILE A 11 6.81 7.37 -7.52
CA ILE A 11 5.64 7.46 -8.41
C ILE A 11 5.11 6.07 -8.77
N GLY A 12 5.98 5.12 -9.10
CA GLY A 12 5.58 3.75 -9.44
C GLY A 12 4.85 3.04 -8.29
N ILE A 13 5.37 3.16 -7.06
CA ILE A 13 4.74 2.57 -5.86
C ILE A 13 3.38 3.22 -5.58
N HIS A 14 3.27 4.54 -5.66
CA HIS A 14 1.99 5.24 -5.48
C HIS A 14 1.00 4.94 -6.61
N SER A 15 1.48 4.63 -7.81
CA SER A 15 0.62 4.20 -8.92
C SER A 15 -0.02 2.84 -8.64
N LEU A 16 0.74 1.89 -8.05
CA LEU A 16 0.18 0.61 -7.59
C LEU A 16 -0.87 0.81 -6.49
N LEU A 17 -0.63 1.74 -5.57
CA LEU A 17 -1.60 2.12 -4.54
C LEU A 17 -2.88 2.72 -5.14
N GLY A 18 -2.74 3.57 -6.16
CA GLY A 18 -3.89 4.09 -6.90
C GLY A 18 -4.67 2.99 -7.61
N LEU A 19 -3.98 2.00 -8.16
CA LEU A 19 -4.60 0.86 -8.85
C LEU A 19 -5.36 -0.05 -7.86
N SER A 20 -4.86 -0.24 -6.64
CA SER A 20 -5.60 -0.97 -5.61
C SER A 20 -6.87 -0.23 -5.17
N ALA A 21 -6.84 1.10 -5.09
CA ALA A 21 -8.03 1.93 -4.86
C ALA A 21 -9.04 1.80 -6.01
N TRP A 22 -8.56 1.81 -7.26
CA TRP A 22 -9.37 1.65 -8.46
C TRP A 22 -10.12 0.31 -8.50
N CYS A 23 -9.50 -0.78 -8.03
CA CYS A 23 -10.18 -2.07 -7.89
C CYS A 23 -11.39 -2.02 -6.95
N VAL A 24 -11.30 -1.28 -5.84
CA VAL A 24 -12.45 -1.10 -4.93
C VAL A 24 -13.53 -0.24 -5.58
N LEU A 25 -13.14 0.79 -6.32
CA LEU A 25 -14.09 1.67 -7.02
C LEU A 25 -14.96 0.92 -8.03
N HIS A 26 -14.45 -0.15 -8.66
CA HIS A 26 -15.23 -1.02 -9.55
C HIS A 26 -16.40 -1.72 -8.87
N THR A 27 -16.36 -1.87 -7.54
CA THR A 27 -17.45 -2.48 -6.77
C THR A 27 -18.58 -1.49 -6.48
N GLY A 28 -18.47 -0.23 -6.91
CA GLY A 28 -19.42 0.84 -6.60
C GLY A 28 -19.25 1.42 -5.19
N GLN A 29 -18.19 1.06 -4.48
CA GLN A 29 -17.86 1.59 -3.16
C GLN A 29 -16.63 2.49 -3.21
N VAL A 30 -16.66 3.57 -2.43
CA VAL A 30 -15.50 4.44 -2.22
C VAL A 30 -14.87 4.10 -0.87
N SER A 31 -13.58 3.82 -0.86
CA SER A 31 -12.80 3.49 0.34
C SER A 31 -11.43 4.16 0.30
N LEU A 32 -11.01 4.72 1.44
CA LEU A 32 -9.71 5.38 1.62
C LEU A 32 -8.75 4.57 2.51
N ALA A 33 -9.02 3.28 2.73
CA ALA A 33 -8.22 2.42 3.61
C ALA A 33 -6.84 2.02 3.03
N GLN A 34 -6.60 2.26 1.73
CA GLN A 34 -5.41 1.75 1.01
C GLN A 34 -4.09 2.14 1.68
N GLY A 35 -3.98 3.39 2.16
CA GLY A 35 -2.78 3.85 2.86
C GLY A 35 -2.49 3.07 4.16
N GLY A 36 -3.54 2.65 4.88
CA GLY A 36 -3.40 1.83 6.09
C GLY A 36 -2.89 0.42 5.78
N PHE A 37 -3.46 -0.23 4.77
CA PHE A 37 -2.99 -1.57 4.35
C PHE A 37 -1.57 -1.53 3.77
N PHE A 38 -1.26 -0.48 3.00
CA PHE A 38 0.08 -0.23 2.50
C PHE A 38 1.08 -0.06 3.64
N ALA A 39 0.75 0.71 4.68
CA ALA A 39 1.60 0.89 5.85
C ALA A 39 1.88 -0.43 6.58
N ILE A 40 0.86 -1.27 6.81
CA ILE A 40 1.03 -2.57 7.49
C ILE A 40 2.02 -3.46 6.73
N GLY A 41 1.82 -3.62 5.42
CA GLY A 41 2.70 -4.44 4.58
C GLY A 41 4.12 -3.88 4.49
N ALA A 42 4.26 -2.57 4.30
CA ALA A 42 5.57 -1.91 4.18
C ALA A 42 6.38 -1.98 5.48
N TYR A 43 5.75 -1.77 6.64
CA TYR A 43 6.42 -1.88 7.93
C TYR A 43 6.87 -3.32 8.19
N LEU A 44 6.02 -4.33 7.96
CA LEU A 44 6.40 -5.72 8.17
C LEU A 44 7.53 -6.17 7.23
N ALA A 45 7.42 -5.87 5.93
CA ALA A 45 8.47 -6.20 4.97
C ALA A 45 9.77 -5.44 5.28
N GLY A 46 9.69 -4.17 5.70
CA GLY A 46 10.83 -3.36 6.10
C GLY A 46 11.52 -3.89 7.36
N MET A 47 10.76 -4.29 8.39
CA MET A 47 11.29 -4.89 9.61
C MET A 47 11.97 -6.23 9.30
N LEU A 48 11.35 -7.11 8.52
CA LEU A 48 11.89 -8.43 8.19
C LEU A 48 13.18 -8.33 7.37
N THR A 49 13.21 -7.46 6.37
CA THR A 49 14.41 -7.26 5.53
C THR A 49 15.53 -6.54 6.29
N SER A 50 15.21 -5.55 7.10
CA SER A 50 16.24 -4.68 7.69
C SER A 50 16.72 -5.17 9.06
N MET A 51 15.84 -5.75 9.87
CA MET A 51 16.18 -6.24 11.22
C MET A 51 16.51 -7.73 11.23
N PHE A 52 15.76 -8.55 10.48
CA PHE A 52 15.94 -10.01 10.46
C PHE A 52 16.74 -10.50 9.24
N GLN A 53 17.13 -9.59 8.33
CA GLN A 53 17.88 -9.91 7.11
C GLN A 53 17.20 -10.99 6.26
N TRP A 54 15.86 -11.03 6.26
CA TRP A 54 15.11 -11.98 5.45
C TRP A 54 15.22 -11.63 3.96
N PRO A 55 15.20 -12.64 3.08
CA PRO A 55 15.07 -12.44 1.64
C PRO A 55 13.78 -11.66 1.31
N LEU A 56 13.89 -10.69 0.41
CA LEU A 56 12.79 -9.78 0.05
C LEU A 56 11.50 -10.50 -0.36
N GLY A 57 11.60 -11.60 -1.12
CA GLY A 57 10.42 -12.34 -1.58
C GLY A 57 9.57 -12.86 -0.41
N TYR A 58 10.21 -13.44 0.60
CA TYR A 58 9.51 -13.94 1.79
C TYR A 58 8.99 -12.78 2.65
N ALA A 59 9.77 -11.71 2.80
CA ALA A 59 9.35 -10.53 3.54
C ALA A 59 8.12 -9.84 2.92
N LEU A 60 8.06 -9.75 1.58
CA LEU A 60 6.90 -9.25 0.85
C LEU A 60 5.70 -10.18 0.97
N ALA A 61 5.91 -11.50 0.87
CA ALA A 61 4.83 -12.48 1.04
C ALA A 61 4.20 -12.42 2.44
N THR A 62 5.04 -12.36 3.49
CA THR A 62 4.55 -12.21 4.87
C THR A 62 3.85 -10.87 5.09
N GLY A 63 4.36 -9.79 4.49
CA GLY A 63 3.70 -8.48 4.51
C GLY A 63 2.33 -8.53 3.82
N ALA A 64 2.24 -9.15 2.64
CA ALA A 64 0.98 -9.32 1.92
C ALA A 64 -0.04 -10.17 2.69
N VAL A 65 0.40 -11.29 3.29
CA VAL A 65 -0.45 -12.17 4.11
C VAL A 65 -0.98 -11.43 5.34
N SER A 66 -0.13 -10.67 6.02
CA SER A 66 -0.56 -9.87 7.18
C SER A 66 -1.56 -8.78 6.81
N ALA A 67 -1.32 -8.04 5.72
CA ALA A 67 -2.24 -7.04 5.22
C ALA A 67 -3.58 -7.67 4.79
N CYS A 68 -3.54 -8.85 4.16
CA CYS A 68 -4.73 -9.62 3.82
C CYS A 68 -5.51 -10.05 5.06
N ALA A 69 -4.85 -10.56 6.10
CA ALA A 69 -5.49 -10.95 7.35
C ALA A 69 -6.20 -9.76 8.02
N VAL A 70 -5.53 -8.60 8.08
CA VAL A 70 -6.14 -7.37 8.61
C VAL A 70 -7.28 -6.88 7.71
N ALA A 71 -7.11 -6.96 6.38
CA ALA A 71 -8.15 -6.59 5.43
C ALA A 71 -9.39 -7.47 5.55
N ILE A 72 -9.26 -8.77 5.84
CA ILE A 72 -10.40 -9.64 6.11
C ILE A 72 -11.07 -9.26 7.44
N ALA A 73 -10.28 -9.08 8.50
CA ALA A 73 -10.78 -8.76 9.83
C ALA A 73 -11.54 -7.42 9.86
N ILE A 74 -11.04 -6.40 9.18
CA ILE A 74 -11.62 -5.05 9.13
C ILE A 74 -12.61 -4.89 7.98
N GLY A 75 -12.35 -5.54 6.83
CA GLY A 75 -13.19 -5.45 5.65
C GLY A 75 -14.55 -6.12 5.83
N PHE A 76 -14.62 -7.25 6.55
CA PHE A 76 -15.88 -7.94 6.80
C PHE A 76 -16.94 -7.07 7.50
N PRO A 77 -16.63 -6.36 8.62
CA PRO A 77 -17.59 -5.42 9.20
C PRO A 77 -17.78 -4.16 8.34
N ALA A 78 -16.74 -3.67 7.65
CA ALA A 78 -16.85 -2.48 6.80
C ALA A 78 -17.85 -2.68 5.66
N LEU A 79 -17.94 -3.87 5.07
CA LEU A 79 -18.92 -4.20 4.02
C LEU A 79 -20.38 -4.06 4.45
N ARG A 80 -20.67 -4.03 5.76
CA ARG A 80 -22.03 -3.79 6.28
C ARG A 80 -22.45 -2.31 6.20
N ILE A 81 -21.50 -1.40 5.99
CA ILE A 81 -21.70 0.05 5.94
C ILE A 81 -21.65 0.49 4.46
N LYS A 82 -22.51 1.43 4.06
CA LYS A 82 -22.61 1.89 2.66
C LYS A 82 -22.44 3.40 2.54
N GLY A 83 -22.00 3.84 1.36
CA GLY A 83 -21.92 5.25 0.99
C GLY A 83 -20.90 6.03 1.82
N LEU A 84 -21.28 7.23 2.27
CA LEU A 84 -20.38 8.16 2.95
C LEU A 84 -19.83 7.60 4.27
N MET A 85 -20.61 6.82 5.02
CA MET A 85 -20.15 6.24 6.29
C MET A 85 -18.99 5.26 6.10
N LEU A 86 -18.93 4.55 4.96
CA LEU A 86 -17.80 3.67 4.62
C LEU A 86 -16.53 4.49 4.39
N VAL A 87 -16.63 5.62 3.71
CA VAL A 87 -15.49 6.53 3.46
C VAL A 87 -14.96 7.05 4.80
N VAL A 88 -15.83 7.52 5.68
CA VAL A 88 -15.42 8.02 7.01
C VAL A 88 -14.76 6.91 7.83
N ALA A 89 -15.35 5.71 7.87
CA ALA A 89 -14.79 4.58 8.60
C ALA A 89 -13.42 4.15 8.08
N THR A 90 -13.23 4.14 6.76
CA THR A 90 -11.97 3.73 6.12
C THR A 90 -10.87 4.78 6.25
N THR A 91 -11.22 6.07 6.23
CA THR A 91 -10.30 7.16 6.59
C THR A 91 -9.88 7.07 8.05
N ALA A 92 -10.83 6.85 8.97
CA ALA A 92 -10.53 6.68 10.39
C ALA A 92 -9.61 5.47 10.63
N PHE A 93 -9.85 4.36 9.93
CA PHE A 93 -8.95 3.21 9.94
C PHE A 93 -7.54 3.57 9.48
N ALA A 94 -7.40 4.23 8.33
CA ALA A 94 -6.09 4.63 7.80
C ALA A 94 -5.33 5.52 8.80
N GLU A 95 -6.05 6.43 9.47
CA GLU A 95 -5.48 7.33 10.48
C GLU A 95 -5.08 6.59 11.77
N ILE A 96 -5.88 5.62 12.23
CA ILE A 96 -5.53 4.76 13.37
C ILE A 96 -4.23 4.01 13.09
N ILE A 97 -4.09 3.44 11.89
CA ILE A 97 -2.86 2.74 11.49
C ILE A 97 -1.68 3.71 11.43
N ARG A 98 -1.87 4.91 10.88
CA ARG A 98 -0.83 5.95 10.86
C ARG A 98 -0.38 6.31 12.27
N LEU A 99 -1.31 6.53 13.20
CA LEU A 99 -1.04 6.86 14.60
C LEU A 99 -0.36 5.69 15.34
N PHE A 100 -0.76 4.46 15.04
CA PHE A 100 -0.12 3.27 15.59
C PHE A 100 1.37 3.25 15.23
N PHE A 101 1.71 3.37 13.94
CA PHE A 101 3.10 3.39 13.50
C PHE A 101 3.86 4.64 13.94
N PHE A 102 3.19 5.77 14.09
CA PHE A 102 3.78 7.00 14.63
C PHE A 102 4.21 6.86 16.10
N ASN A 103 3.52 6.03 16.88
CA ASN A 103 3.90 5.75 18.27
C ASN A 103 4.76 4.48 18.43
N PHE A 104 4.81 3.63 17.40
CA PHE A 104 5.53 2.37 17.45
C PHE A 104 7.04 2.59 17.40
N LYS A 105 7.73 2.13 18.44
CA LYS A 105 9.19 2.24 18.57
C LYS A 105 9.79 0.87 18.81
N TRP A 106 10.57 0.39 17.86
CA TRP A 106 11.34 -0.82 17.98
C TRP A 106 12.61 -0.68 17.14
N ARG A 107 13.77 -0.61 17.79
CA ARG A 107 15.06 -0.52 17.12
C ARG A 107 15.97 -1.67 17.52
N VAL A 108 16.73 -2.18 16.57
CA VAL A 108 17.75 -3.22 16.74
C VAL A 108 19.09 -2.69 16.23
N ALA A 109 20.20 -3.13 16.83
CA ALA A 109 21.53 -2.80 16.36
C ALA A 109 21.80 -3.52 15.03
N GLY A 110 21.99 -2.75 13.95
CA GLY A 110 22.37 -3.22 12.63
C GLY A 110 23.82 -2.84 12.29
N PRO A 111 24.35 -3.34 11.15
CA PRO A 111 25.74 -3.15 10.74
C PRO A 111 26.18 -1.68 10.60
N GLU A 112 25.24 -0.79 10.27
CA GLU A 112 25.48 0.64 9.99
C GLU A 112 24.84 1.56 11.04
N GLY A 113 24.30 1.02 12.14
CA GLY A 113 23.61 1.76 13.19
C GLY A 113 22.29 1.14 13.65
N LEU A 114 21.50 1.90 14.40
CA LEU A 114 20.17 1.45 14.85
C LEU A 114 19.18 1.42 13.67
N VAL A 115 18.54 0.28 13.47
CA VAL A 115 17.58 0.04 12.39
C VAL A 115 16.24 -0.36 12.98
N GLY A 116 15.16 0.21 12.44
CA GLY A 116 13.78 -0.11 12.79
C GLY A 116 12.90 1.11 12.99
N PRO A 117 11.60 0.91 13.28
CA PRO A 117 10.65 1.99 13.56
C PRO A 117 11.08 2.87 14.74
N ASP A 118 11.12 4.18 14.53
CA ASP A 118 11.50 5.18 15.53
C ASP A 118 10.38 6.21 15.77
N GLY A 119 9.15 5.71 15.88
CA GLY A 119 7.96 6.51 16.13
C GLY A 119 7.81 7.67 15.15
N SER A 120 7.96 8.91 15.64
CA SER A 120 7.80 10.13 14.84
C SER A 120 8.84 10.30 13.73
N LEU A 121 10.02 9.69 13.87
CA LEU A 121 11.06 9.72 12.83
C LEU A 121 10.80 8.68 11.72
N GLY A 122 9.82 7.81 11.91
CA GLY A 122 9.43 6.79 10.94
C GLY A 122 10.41 5.62 10.88
N PHE A 123 10.50 4.99 9.72
CA PHE A 123 11.41 3.87 9.48
C PHE A 123 12.59 4.34 8.61
N GLY A 124 13.77 4.43 9.24
CA GLY A 124 15.03 4.73 8.56
C GLY A 124 15.90 3.49 8.29
N GLY A 125 16.86 3.61 7.38
CA GLY A 125 17.93 2.61 7.21
C GLY A 125 17.59 1.38 6.37
N ILE A 126 16.47 1.37 5.63
CA ILE A 126 16.15 0.27 4.72
C ILE A 126 17.06 0.36 3.49
N ARG A 127 18.11 -0.45 3.44
CA ARG A 127 19.10 -0.47 2.34
C ARG A 127 19.23 -1.83 1.66
N TYR A 128 18.16 -2.62 1.67
CA TYR A 128 18.16 -3.98 1.10
C TYR A 128 18.67 -4.01 -0.36
N PHE A 129 18.16 -3.13 -1.23
CA PHE A 129 18.51 -3.18 -2.66
C PHE A 129 19.98 -2.81 -2.93
N PRO A 130 20.51 -1.67 -2.43
CA PRO A 130 21.94 -1.38 -2.58
C PRO A 130 22.85 -2.44 -1.93
N ALA A 131 22.44 -2.99 -0.77
CA ALA A 131 23.23 -4.01 -0.06
C ALA A 131 23.29 -5.36 -0.82
N ASN A 132 22.26 -5.68 -1.60
CA ASN A 132 22.21 -6.89 -2.43
C ASN A 132 22.72 -6.66 -3.87
N GLY A 133 23.37 -5.53 -4.15
CA GLY A 133 23.97 -5.23 -5.45
C GLY A 133 22.98 -4.80 -6.55
N TRP A 134 21.75 -4.45 -6.19
CA TRP A 134 20.75 -4.00 -7.17
C TRP A 134 21.01 -2.55 -7.55
N SER A 135 21.04 -2.28 -8.85
CA SER A 135 21.09 -0.93 -9.39
C SER A 135 19.73 -0.23 -9.25
N SER A 136 19.76 1.08 -9.02
CA SER A 136 18.55 1.92 -9.01
C SER A 136 17.73 1.81 -10.30
N PHE A 137 18.40 1.54 -11.42
CA PHE A 137 17.75 1.33 -12.72
C PHE A 137 17.00 -0.01 -12.77
N GLU A 138 17.58 -1.10 -12.27
CA GLU A 138 16.95 -2.42 -12.23
C GLU A 138 15.73 -2.41 -11.32
N LEU A 139 15.84 -1.76 -10.16
CA LEU A 139 14.71 -1.58 -9.25
C LEU A 139 13.59 -0.75 -9.91
N ASN A 140 13.94 0.32 -10.63
CA ASN A 140 12.97 1.13 -11.33
C ASN A 140 12.26 0.34 -12.45
N ALA A 141 13.02 -0.39 -13.26
CA ALA A 141 12.48 -1.25 -14.31
C ALA A 141 11.57 -2.35 -13.73
N LEU A 142 11.96 -2.95 -12.60
CA LEU A 142 11.12 -3.91 -11.88
C LEU A 142 9.77 -3.29 -11.48
N ILE A 143 9.80 -2.13 -10.81
CA ILE A 143 8.57 -1.46 -10.34
C ILE A 143 7.66 -1.10 -11.53
N TRP A 144 8.20 -0.53 -12.60
CA TRP A 144 7.41 -0.15 -13.76
C TRP A 144 6.91 -1.35 -14.57
N SER A 145 7.67 -2.45 -14.63
CA SER A 145 7.19 -3.71 -15.23
C SER A 145 6.01 -4.28 -14.44
N LEU A 146 6.06 -4.21 -13.09
CA LEU A 146 4.97 -4.61 -12.23
C LEU A 146 3.74 -3.73 -12.46
N VAL A 147 3.90 -2.40 -12.49
CA VAL A 147 2.82 -1.45 -12.80
C VAL A 147 2.17 -1.77 -14.15
N ALA A 148 2.97 -1.93 -15.20
CA ALA A 148 2.48 -2.23 -16.55
C ALA A 148 1.73 -3.56 -16.60
N MET A 149 2.25 -4.59 -15.94
CA MET A 149 1.61 -5.90 -15.83
C MET A 149 0.24 -5.80 -15.14
N VAL A 150 0.12 -5.11 -14.01
CA VAL A 150 -1.16 -4.99 -13.31
C VAL A 150 -2.15 -4.12 -14.11
N MET A 151 -1.68 -3.07 -14.78
CA MET A 151 -2.53 -2.26 -15.66
C MET A 151 -3.10 -3.06 -16.84
N ASP A 152 -2.30 -3.93 -17.45
CA ASP A 152 -2.74 -4.77 -18.55
C ASP A 152 -3.76 -5.83 -18.10
N LEU A 153 -3.55 -6.41 -16.92
CA LEU A 153 -4.54 -7.29 -16.28
C LEU A 153 -5.87 -6.55 -15.99
N GLY A 154 -5.79 -5.27 -15.64
CA GLY A 154 -6.96 -4.41 -15.47
C GLY A 154 -7.70 -4.16 -16.79
N ARG A 155 -6.99 -3.96 -17.90
CA ARG A 155 -7.59 -3.74 -19.23
C ARG A 155 -8.32 -4.97 -19.75
N THR A 156 -7.73 -6.16 -19.61
CA THR A 156 -8.32 -7.41 -20.11
C THR A 156 -9.60 -7.81 -19.39
N ARG A 157 -9.85 -7.27 -18.19
CA ARG A 157 -11.02 -7.58 -17.36
C ARG A 157 -12.12 -6.54 -17.41
N GLN A 158 -12.00 -5.48 -18.22
CA GLN A 158 -13.07 -4.50 -18.41
C GLN A 158 -14.06 -5.05 -19.45
N PRO A 159 -15.30 -5.42 -19.07
CA PRO A 159 -16.37 -5.50 -20.05
C PRO A 159 -16.58 -4.07 -20.56
N LEU A 160 -16.53 -3.85 -21.87
CA LEU A 160 -16.98 -2.61 -22.49
C LEU A 160 -18.50 -2.45 -22.25
N GLY A 161 -18.86 -2.02 -21.04
CA GLY A 161 -20.22 -1.86 -20.56
C GLY A 161 -20.59 -0.39 -20.52
N ASN A 162 -21.18 0.08 -21.61
CA ASN A 162 -21.83 1.37 -21.77
C ASN A 162 -23.02 1.50 -20.80
N ASP A 163 -22.85 2.08 -19.61
CA ASP A 163 -23.99 2.52 -18.78
C ASP A 163 -23.65 3.63 -17.76
N TYR A 164 -23.23 4.80 -18.25
CA TYR A 164 -23.12 6.03 -17.45
C TYR A 164 -24.20 7.07 -17.83
N ARG A 165 -25.30 6.64 -18.44
CA ARG A 165 -26.44 7.52 -18.78
C ARG A 165 -27.66 7.17 -17.94
N GLY A 166 -27.70 7.76 -16.74
CA GLY A 166 -28.95 8.20 -16.14
C GLY A 166 -29.42 7.42 -14.91
N ASN A 167 -28.87 7.74 -13.74
CA ASN A 167 -29.69 7.81 -12.52
C ASN A 167 -28.98 8.54 -11.37
N PHE A 168 -28.59 9.81 -11.57
CA PHE A 168 -28.49 10.71 -10.43
C PHE A 168 -29.92 11.05 -10.01
N ARG A 169 -30.49 10.29 -9.07
CA ARG A 169 -31.68 10.73 -8.36
C ARG A 169 -31.24 11.70 -7.25
N PRO A 170 -31.56 13.00 -7.35
CA PRO A 170 -31.38 13.89 -6.21
C PRO A 170 -32.54 13.65 -5.26
N GLY A 171 -32.28 13.17 -4.04
CA GLY A 171 -33.39 12.97 -3.10
C GLY A 171 -33.11 12.20 -1.82
N ILE A 172 -31.95 12.38 -1.18
CA ILE A 172 -31.77 11.96 0.23
C ILE A 172 -30.95 13.03 0.97
N PHE A 173 -31.54 14.22 1.06
CA PHE A 173 -31.32 15.19 2.14
C PHE A 173 -32.68 15.84 2.38
N ALA A 174 -33.51 15.16 3.18
CA ALA A 174 -34.70 15.69 3.82
C ALA A 174 -34.86 14.93 5.15
#